data_AF-A0A965CQ01-F1
#
_entry.id   AF-A0A965CQ01-F1
#
_cell.length_a   1.000
_cell.length_b   1.000
_cell.length_c   1.000
_cell.angle_alpha   90.00
_cell.angle_beta   90.00
_cell.angle_gamma   90.00
#
_symmetry.space_group_name_H-M   'P 1'
#
loop_
_entity.id
_entity.type
_entity.pdbx_description
1 polymer ?
#
loop_
_entity_poly.entity_id
_entity_poly.type
_entity_poly.pdbx_seq_one_letter_code
_entity_poly.pdbx_strand_id
1 'polypeptide(L)'
;MSLPPEGYLLLGILVLDVIFGDPVYALHPVRLIGQSCEKLENVLRSLKQSGYLGGIMLTLLLVVWVVSVWSAVYYLLQSFHGILGFLWQLYLGWSLIAGKDLYDHARRVWISIERKDLEECRMRTGMMVGRDTTSMDYSAS
;
A
#
# COMPACT_ATOMS: atom_id res chain seq x y z
N MET A 1 23.13 -23.66 -4.10
CA MET A 1 22.97 -22.20 -4.33
C MET A 1 22.15 -21.66 -3.16
N SER A 2 22.84 -21.34 -2.05
CA SER A 2 22.20 -20.82 -0.83
C SER A 2 21.76 -19.38 -1.10
N LEU A 3 20.47 -19.10 -0.98
CA LEU A 3 19.96 -17.73 -1.10
C LEU A 3 20.63 -16.86 -0.01
N PRO A 4 20.94 -15.59 -0.29
CA PRO A 4 21.34 -14.65 0.74
C PRO A 4 20.21 -14.53 1.79
N PRO A 5 20.52 -14.12 3.03
CA PRO A 5 19.52 -13.97 4.10
C PRO A 5 18.27 -13.17 3.67
N GLU A 6 18.50 -12.19 2.79
CA GLU A 6 17.51 -11.29 2.20
C GLU A 6 16.57 -12.02 1.21
N GLY A 7 17.08 -13.03 0.51
CA GLY A 7 16.30 -13.85 -0.41
C GLY A 7 15.26 -14.72 0.30
N TYR A 8 15.58 -15.22 1.50
CA TYR A 8 14.61 -15.97 2.31
C TYR A 8 13.49 -15.07 2.83
N LEU A 9 13.80 -13.81 3.17
CA LEU A 9 12.79 -12.83 3.57
C LEU A 9 11.83 -12.51 2.42
N LEU A 10 12.36 -12.20 1.23
CA LEU A 10 11.55 -11.93 0.04
C LEU A 10 10.67 -13.12 -0.35
N LEU A 11 11.23 -14.33 -0.30
CA LEU A 11 10.48 -15.55 -0.59
C LEU A 11 9.36 -15.77 0.45
N GLY A 12 9.67 -15.54 1.74
CA GLY A 12 8.68 -15.60 2.81
C GLY A 12 7.54 -14.59 2.62
N ILE A 13 7.87 -13.35 2.25
CA ILE A 13 6.91 -12.29 1.94
C ILE A 13 5.97 -12.73 0.82
N LEU A 14 6.51 -13.21 -0.30
CA LEU A 14 5.72 -13.63 -1.47
C LEU A 14 4.83 -14.84 -1.15
N VAL A 15 5.37 -15.82 -0.43
CA VAL A 15 4.61 -16.99 -0.01
C VAL A 15 3.46 -16.59 0.93
N LEU A 16 3.71 -15.68 1.87
CA LEU A 16 2.68 -15.14 2.75
C LEU A 16 1.61 -14.36 1.98
N ASP A 17 2.00 -13.53 1.01
CA ASP A 17 1.07 -12.76 0.17
C ASP A 17 0.13 -13.68 -0.62
N VAL A 18 0.67 -14.77 -1.20
CA VAL A 18 -0.14 -15.75 -1.92
C VAL A 18 -1.08 -16.52 -0.99
N ILE A 19 -0.58 -17.00 0.15
CA ILE A 19 -1.34 -17.86 1.08
C ILE A 19 -2.41 -17.05 1.82
N PHE A 20 -1.99 -16.04 2.57
CA PHE A 20 -2.88 -15.28 3.44
C PHE A 20 -3.64 -14.19 2.69
N GLY A 21 -3.12 -13.71 1.57
CA GLY A 21 -3.67 -12.55 0.90
C GLY A 21 -3.52 -11.28 1.71
N ASP A 22 -4.46 -10.35 1.53
CA ASP A 22 -4.49 -9.09 2.25
C ASP A 22 -5.49 -9.19 3.42
N PRO A 23 -5.02 -9.14 4.67
CA PRO A 23 -5.90 -9.27 5.82
C PRO A 23 -6.69 -7.98 6.04
N VAL A 24 -8.03 -8.09 6.03
CA VAL A 24 -8.95 -6.94 6.17
C VAL A 24 -8.99 -6.45 7.63
N TYR A 25 -7.91 -5.86 8.15
CA TYR A 25 -7.88 -5.20 9.45
C TYR A 25 -7.52 -3.71 9.36
N ALA A 26 -7.97 -2.95 10.36
CA ALA A 26 -7.82 -1.49 10.38
C ALA A 26 -6.36 -1.01 10.56
N LEU A 27 -5.51 -1.84 11.19
CA LEU A 27 -4.09 -1.55 11.45
C LEU A 27 -3.16 -1.92 10.28
N HIS A 28 -3.69 -2.14 9.08
CA HIS A 28 -2.86 -2.49 7.93
C HIS A 28 -1.88 -1.35 7.61
N PRO A 29 -0.55 -1.60 7.52
CA PRO A 29 0.47 -0.57 7.32
C PRO A 29 0.16 0.40 6.18
N VAL A 30 -0.32 -0.10 5.04
CA VAL A 30 -0.72 0.73 3.89
C VAL A 30 -1.86 1.68 4.24
N ARG A 31 -2.87 1.21 4.98
CA ARG A 31 -4.00 2.05 5.43
C ARG A 31 -3.55 3.09 6.45
N LEU A 32 -2.64 2.72 7.34
CA LEU A 32 -2.07 3.66 8.31
C LEU A 32 -1.31 4.79 7.60
N ILE A 33 -0.51 4.48 6.57
CA ILE A 33 0.15 5.50 5.74
C ILE A 33 -0.89 6.40 5.07
N GLY A 34 -1.95 5.84 4.50
CA GLY A 34 -3.04 6.60 3.88
C GLY A 34 -3.73 7.55 4.87
N GLN A 35 -4.12 7.06 6.05
CA GLN A 35 -4.73 7.87 7.11
C GLN A 35 -3.78 8.95 7.64
N SER A 36 -2.49 8.63 7.77
CA SER A 36 -1.45 9.61 8.14
C SER A 36 -1.30 10.67 7.06
N CYS A 37 -1.35 10.30 5.78
CA CYS A 37 -1.31 11.21 4.65
C CYS A 37 -2.51 12.16 4.68
N GLU A 38 -3.74 11.65 4.79
CA GLU A 38 -4.96 12.45 4.85
C GLU A 38 -4.95 13.43 6.04
N LYS A 39 -4.54 12.97 7.22
CA LYS A 39 -4.42 13.83 8.41
C LYS A 39 -3.39 14.94 8.17
N LEU A 40 -2.23 14.60 7.64
CA LEU A 40 -1.15 15.54 7.41
C LEU A 40 -1.48 16.54 6.29
N GLU A 41 -2.18 16.09 5.25
CA GLU A 41 -2.70 16.93 4.19
C GLU A 41 -3.72 17.93 4.74
N ASN A 42 -4.67 17.49 5.55
CA ASN A 42 -5.64 18.38 6.20
C ASN A 42 -4.97 19.43 7.09
N VAL A 43 -3.93 19.05 7.84
CA VAL A 43 -3.12 19.98 8.64
C VAL A 43 -2.42 20.99 7.74
N LEU A 44 -1.72 20.56 6.69
CA LEU A 44 -1.03 21.46 5.76
C LEU A 44 -2.00 22.41 5.04
N ARG A 45 -3.17 21.91 4.66
CA ARG A 45 -4.20 22.69 4.00
C ARG A 45 -4.78 23.76 4.93
N SER A 46 -4.97 23.44 6.22
CA SER A 46 -5.39 24.43 7.22
C SER A 46 -4.34 25.54 7.44
N LEU A 47 -3.06 25.23 7.27
CA LEU A 47 -1.95 26.19 7.30
C LEU A 47 -1.78 26.99 5.99
N LYS A 48 -2.76 26.92 5.07
CA LYS A 48 -2.73 27.56 3.73
C LYS A 48 -1.55 27.14 2.85
N GLN A 49 -0.93 26.00 3.13
CA GLN A 49 0.13 25.42 2.29
C GLN A 49 -0.49 24.55 1.19
N SER A 50 -1.34 25.15 0.35
CA SER A 50 -1.94 24.48 -0.80
C SER A 50 -1.12 24.75 -2.07
N GLY A 51 -0.57 23.71 -2.70
CA GLY A 51 0.20 23.82 -3.94
C GLY A 51 1.32 22.78 -4.05
N TYR A 52 2.16 22.90 -5.08
CA TYR A 52 3.27 21.97 -5.36
C TYR A 52 4.25 21.85 -4.18
N LEU A 53 4.62 22.97 -3.54
CA LEU A 53 5.47 22.98 -2.35
C LEU A 53 4.81 22.29 -1.14
N GLY A 54 3.50 22.43 -0.98
CA GLY A 54 2.73 21.71 0.03
C GLY A 54 2.79 20.21 -0.19
N GLY A 55 2.66 19.74 -1.44
CA GLY A 55 2.80 18.33 -1.79
C GLY A 55 4.20 17.76 -1.52
N ILE A 56 5.27 18.52 -1.82
CA ILE A 56 6.64 18.12 -1.48
C ILE A 56 6.81 18.00 0.04
N MET A 57 6.36 19.01 0.79
CA MET A 57 6.49 19.02 2.24
C MET A 57 5.67 17.91 2.90
N LEU A 58 4.45 17.66 2.41
CA LEU A 58 3.61 16.52 2.80
C LEU A 58 4.37 15.20 2.61
N THR A 59 4.92 14.99 1.42
CA THR A 59 5.64 13.76 1.07
C THR A 59 6.87 13.57 1.94
N LEU A 60 7.70 14.60 2.11
CA LEU A 60 8.90 14.53 2.93
C LEU A 60 8.56 14.21 4.39
N LEU A 61 7.57 14.90 4.96
CA LEU A 61 7.20 14.73 6.35
C LEU A 61 6.54 13.36 6.58
N LEU A 62 5.72 12.88 5.63
CA LEU A 62 5.15 11.54 5.68
C LEU A 62 6.24 10.46 5.59
N VAL A 63 7.19 10.57 4.65
CA VAL A 63 8.29 9.59 4.50
C VAL A 63 9.16 9.57 5.76
N VAL A 64 9.57 10.74 6.26
CA VAL A 64 10.37 10.84 7.49
C VAL A 64 9.61 10.24 8.67
N TRP A 65 8.33 10.53 8.81
CA TRP A 65 7.49 9.99 9.87
C TRP A 65 7.40 8.46 9.80
N VAL A 66 7.02 7.91 8.64
CA VAL A 66 6.83 6.46 8.46
C VAL A 66 8.14 5.69 8.66
N VAL A 67 9.24 6.15 8.06
CA VAL A 67 10.56 5.52 8.21
C VAL A 67 11.04 5.58 9.65
N SER A 68 10.85 6.72 10.33
CA SER A 68 11.27 6.87 11.73
C SER A 68 10.49 5.94 12.66
N VAL A 69 9.17 5.88 12.51
CA VAL A 69 8.31 5.01 13.34
C VAL A 69 8.65 3.53 13.12
N TRP A 70 8.75 3.09 11.86
CA TRP A 70 9.05 1.69 11.56
C TRP A 70 10.46 1.28 11.98
N SER A 71 11.44 2.16 11.81
CA SER A 71 12.81 1.91 12.27
C SER A 71 12.88 1.85 13.79
N ALA A 72 12.18 2.76 14.49
CA ALA A 72 12.12 2.74 15.95
C ALA A 72 11.50 1.44 16.49
N VAL A 73 10.40 0.98 15.89
CA VAL A 73 9.76 -0.30 16.25
C VAL A 73 10.71 -1.48 15.95
N TYR A 74 11.40 -1.45 14.81
CA TYR A 74 12.38 -2.47 14.46
C TYR A 74 13.51 -2.57 15.49
N TYR A 75 14.18 -1.46 15.81
CA TYR A 75 15.28 -1.46 16.78
C TYR A 75 14.82 -1.84 18.18
N LEU A 76 13.61 -1.42 18.57
CA LEU A 76 13.00 -1.83 19.83
C LEU A 76 12.81 -3.35 19.88
N LEU A 77 12.16 -3.93 18.87
CA LEU A 77 11.92 -5.38 18.77
C LEU A 77 13.24 -6.18 18.69
N GLN A 78 14.21 -5.69 17.93
CA GLN A 78 15.53 -6.31 17.80
C GLN A 78 16.27 -6.33 19.15
N SER A 79 16.10 -5.31 19.98
CA SER A 79 16.69 -5.22 21.32
C SER A 79 16.10 -6.26 22.28
N PHE A 80 14.85 -6.70 22.08
CA PHE A 80 14.26 -7.79 22.85
C PHE A 80 14.68 -9.17 22.33
N HIS A 81 14.55 -9.41 21.02
CA HIS A 81 14.91 -10.69 20.40
C HIS A 81 15.16 -10.53 18.90
N GLY A 82 16.29 -11.03 18.39
CA GLY A 82 16.66 -10.88 16.96
C GLY A 82 15.61 -11.43 15.98
N ILE A 83 14.86 -12.46 16.37
CA ILE A 83 13.74 -13.02 15.59
C ILE A 83 12.56 -12.06 15.45
N LEU A 84 12.28 -11.21 16.45
CA LEU A 84 11.17 -10.27 16.38
C LEU A 84 11.42 -9.18 15.33
N GLY A 85 12.68 -8.76 15.18
CA GLY A 85 13.08 -7.86 14.10
C GLY A 85 12.86 -8.46 12.71
N PHE A 86 13.19 -9.74 12.53
CA PHE A 86 12.92 -10.46 11.28
C PHE A 86 11.42 -10.57 10.99
N LEU A 87 10.61 -10.94 11.99
CA LEU A 87 9.15 -11.02 11.84
C LEU A 87 8.53 -9.67 11.51
N TRP A 88 9.04 -8.58 12.07
CA TRP A 88 8.58 -7.23 11.76
C TRP A 88 8.85 -6.83 10.30
N GLN A 89 10.05 -7.12 9.79
CA GLN A 89 10.39 -6.88 8.38
C GLN A 89 9.54 -7.75 7.44
N LEU A 90 9.34 -9.02 7.79
CA LEU A 90 8.48 -9.95 7.06
C LEU A 90 7.04 -9.44 7.01
N TYR A 91 6.52 -8.96 8.15
CA TYR A 91 5.19 -8.36 8.26
C TYR A 91 5.03 -7.10 7.41
N LEU A 92 5.98 -6.17 7.49
CA LEU A 92 5.96 -4.94 6.69
C LEU A 92 6.04 -5.26 5.20
N GLY A 93 6.95 -6.15 4.80
CA GLY A 93 7.10 -6.55 3.40
C GLY A 93 5.84 -7.21 2.84
N TRP A 94 5.26 -8.15 3.59
CA TRP A 94 3.98 -8.78 3.23
C TRP A 94 2.85 -7.75 3.09
N SER A 95 2.72 -6.86 4.06
CA SER A 95 1.68 -5.82 4.05
C SER A 95 1.85 -4.79 2.93
N LEU A 96 3.09 -4.53 2.49
CA LEU A 96 3.38 -3.51 1.47
C LEU A 96 3.25 -4.05 0.04
N ILE A 97 3.45 -5.35 -0.18
CA ILE A 97 3.32 -5.93 -1.51
C ILE A 97 1.85 -5.96 -1.94
N ALA A 98 0.92 -6.35 -1.06
CA ALA A 98 -0.53 -6.38 -1.29
C ALA A 98 -0.92 -6.91 -2.68
N GLY A 99 -0.17 -7.90 -3.19
CA GLY A 99 -0.20 -8.28 -4.60
C GLY A 99 -1.48 -9.03 -4.95
N LYS A 100 -1.96 -9.84 -4.02
CA LYS A 100 -3.23 -10.56 -4.17
C LYS A 100 -4.44 -9.63 -4.22
N ASP A 101 -4.49 -8.60 -3.38
CA ASP A 101 -5.60 -7.64 -3.41
C ASP A 101 -5.64 -6.87 -4.73
N LEU A 102 -4.47 -6.43 -5.21
CA LEU A 102 -4.34 -5.82 -6.52
C LEU A 102 -4.82 -6.75 -7.64
N TYR A 103 -4.45 -8.03 -7.58
CA TYR A 103 -4.90 -9.04 -8.53
C TYR A 103 -6.43 -9.21 -8.50
N ASP A 104 -7.03 -9.28 -7.31
CA ASP A 104 -8.48 -9.44 -7.17
C ASP A 104 -9.24 -8.21 -7.67
N HIS A 105 -8.73 -7.01 -7.42
CA HIS A 105 -9.25 -5.77 -8.01
C HIS A 105 -9.15 -5.77 -9.54
N ALA A 106 -7.99 -6.12 -10.09
CA ALA A 106 -7.78 -6.23 -11.54
C ALA A 106 -8.69 -7.29 -12.18
N ARG A 107 -8.87 -8.45 -11.53
CA ARG A 107 -9.73 -9.52 -11.99
C ARG A 107 -11.20 -9.10 -12.05
N ARG A 108 -11.67 -8.30 -11.09
CA ARG A 108 -13.04 -7.74 -11.13
C ARG A 108 -13.24 -6.80 -12.32
N VAL A 109 -12.25 -5.97 -12.63
CA VAL A 109 -12.27 -5.12 -13.82
C VAL A 109 -12.31 -5.98 -15.08
N TRP A 110 -11.45 -7.01 -15.17
CA TRP A 110 -11.41 -7.95 -16.30
C TRP A 110 -12.76 -8.62 -16.57
N ILE A 111 -13.42 -9.14 -15.53
CA ILE A 111 -14.75 -9.77 -15.66
C ILE A 111 -15.79 -8.77 -16.18
N SER A 112 -15.69 -7.50 -15.79
CA SER A 112 -16.61 -6.45 -16.25
C SER A 112 -16.41 -6.14 -17.74
N ILE A 113 -15.15 -6.19 -18.22
CA ILE A 113 -14.81 -6.05 -19.63
C ILE A 113 -15.38 -7.23 -20.44
N GLU A 114 -15.22 -8.47 -19.97
CA GLU A 114 -15.77 -9.66 -20.65
C GLU A 114 -17.30 -9.60 -20.78
N ARG A 115 -17.97 -9.01 -19.80
CA ARG A 115 -19.43 -8.79 -19.80
C ARG A 115 -19.88 -7.64 -20.70
N LYS A 116 -18.95 -6.86 -21.27
CA LYS A 116 -19.21 -5.63 -22.03
C LYS A 116 -20.05 -4.59 -21.25
N ASP A 117 -19.91 -4.60 -19.92
CA ASP A 117 -20.55 -3.63 -19.05
C ASP A 117 -19.56 -2.49 -18.75
N LEU A 118 -19.72 -1.37 -19.48
CA LEU A 118 -18.82 -0.23 -19.35
C LEU A 118 -19.04 0.51 -18.04
N GLU A 119 -20.27 0.53 -17.53
CA GLU A 119 -20.61 1.22 -16.29
C GLU A 119 -20.02 0.49 -15.08
N GLU A 120 -20.15 -0.85 -15.04
CA GLU A 120 -19.49 -1.65 -14.01
C GLU A 120 -17.96 -1.54 -14.13
N CYS A 121 -17.41 -1.56 -15.35
CA CYS A 121 -15.97 -1.40 -15.56
C CYS A 121 -15.45 -0.07 -15.02
N ARG A 122 -16.14 1.05 -15.28
CA ARG A 122 -15.81 2.37 -14.72
C ARG A 122 -15.83 2.35 -13.20
N MET A 123 -16.91 1.86 -12.59
CA MET A 123 -17.01 1.77 -11.14
C MET A 123 -15.88 0.93 -10.51
N ARG A 124 -15.58 -0.25 -11.08
CA ARG A 124 -14.52 -1.14 -10.58
C ARG A 124 -13.13 -0.53 -10.73
N THR A 125 -12.84 0.11 -11.87
CA THR A 125 -11.58 0.81 -12.08
C THR A 125 -11.45 2.01 -11.16
N GLY A 126 -12.52 2.79 -10.97
CA GLY A 126 -12.54 3.91 -10.04
C GLY A 126 -12.20 3.52 -8.61
N MET A 127 -12.69 2.36 -8.15
CA MET A 127 -12.30 1.79 -6.85
C MET A 127 -10.83 1.39 -6.77
N MET A 128 -10.20 1.02 -7.88
CA MET A 128 -8.79 0.61 -7.94
C MET A 128 -7.84 1.82 -7.97
N VAL A 129 -8.19 2.88 -8.72
CA VAL A 129 -7.31 4.05 -8.93
C VAL A 129 -7.63 5.24 -8.02
N GLY A 130 -8.76 5.21 -7.30
CA GLY A 130 -9.19 6.30 -6.41
C GLY A 130 -9.47 7.62 -7.14
N ARG A 131 -9.75 7.59 -8.45
CA ARG A 131 -10.00 8.76 -9.31
C ARG A 131 -11.31 8.61 -10.06
N ASP A 132 -11.79 9.74 -10.56
CA ASP A 132 -12.94 9.76 -11.45
C ASP A 132 -12.61 9.01 -12.75
N THR A 133 -13.42 8.01 -13.03
CA THR A 133 -13.31 7.10 -14.18
C THR A 133 -14.53 7.19 -15.09
N THR A 134 -15.41 8.18 -14.87
CA THR A 134 -16.65 8.36 -15.65
C THR A 134 -16.40 8.62 -17.14
N SER A 135 -15.26 9.23 -17.50
CA SER A 135 -14.84 9.48 -18.88
C SER A 135 -14.12 8.31 -19.56
N MET A 136 -13.91 7.19 -18.87
CA MET A 136 -13.18 6.03 -19.40
C MET A 136 -14.01 5.28 -20.46
N ASP A 137 -13.38 4.84 -21.54
CA ASP A 137 -13.96 3.97 -22.56
C ASP A 137 -13.12 2.68 -22.72
N TYR A 138 -13.51 1.80 -23.65
CA TYR A 138 -12.74 0.58 -23.94
C TYR A 138 -11.51 0.83 -24.84
N SER A 139 -11.38 2.06 -25.35
CA SER A 139 -10.34 2.44 -26.29
C SER A 139 -9.10 2.85 -25.51
N ALA A 140 -8.01 2.09 -25.62
CA ALA A 140 -6.71 2.59 -25.18
C ALA A 140 -6.18 3.57 -26.25
N SER A 141 -6.69 4.80 -26.27
CA SER A 141 -6.23 5.89 -27.15
C SER A 141 -5.12 6.71 -26.51
#